data_AF-A0A7S3V5L0-F1
#
_entry.id   AF-A0A7S3V5L0-F1
#
_cell.length_a   1.000
_cell.length_b   1.000
_cell.length_c   1.000
_cell.angle_alpha   90.00
_cell.angle_beta   90.00
_cell.angle_gamma   90.00
#
_symmetry.space_group_name_H-M   'P 1'
#
loop_
_entity.id
_entity.type
_entity.pdbx_description
1 polymer ?
#
loop_
_entity_poly.entity_id
_entity_poly.type
_entity_poly.pdbx_seq_one_letter_code
_entity_poly.pdbx_strand_id
1 'polypeptide(L)'
;MHKFPALLFLLLCWPTRCHFLGTVGAFVSTSSTLKSGSRYETSSYRFRTMMPTSASSESSSSSSSSVSAREVINWIKAEQLESLLPKADTLQIIAELLSDAALIDDSEALVIENSEKIERKLQSETRSISSIIGSDATDRILASVENIDGYDPDAVRAFLGSEAVNKLLAQILYDGIYNFFQTIDVFGNIIGQLPIIGPLRNKIRDDAKRNLDRTVGPLIQTFLRSYTKTAVLEAAEFVLSPSNRKVFAGANVKLVKNVLDRPLNTLIPPSDMTASLRNDLFDYVRRVKVEDVEEYVTFCYDIVGDKAVDDVFNVNRVIDASPTLGKTIDRIWSRATVHNE
;
A
#
# COMPACT_ATOMS: atom_id res chain seq x y z
N MET A 1 -21.43 -23.91 -2.09
CA MET A 1 -21.45 -22.64 -2.86
C MET A 1 -21.19 -21.38 -2.01
N HIS A 2 -20.89 -21.46 -0.70
CA HIS A 2 -20.65 -20.29 0.16
C HIS A 2 -19.18 -19.84 0.31
N LYS A 3 -18.20 -20.48 -0.36
CA LYS A 3 -16.76 -20.19 -0.19
C LYS A 3 -16.21 -19.08 -1.11
N PHE A 4 -16.93 -18.70 -2.16
CA PHE A 4 -16.48 -17.71 -3.16
C PHE A 4 -16.49 -16.24 -2.68
N PRO A 5 -17.45 -15.78 -1.86
CA PRO A 5 -17.49 -14.38 -1.39
C PRO A 5 -16.33 -14.01 -0.45
N ALA A 6 -15.88 -14.95 0.39
CA ALA A 6 -14.79 -14.72 1.34
C ALA A 6 -13.43 -14.59 0.64
N LEU A 7 -13.20 -15.40 -0.41
CA LEU A 7 -11.98 -15.35 -1.23
C LEU A 7 -11.88 -14.02 -2.00
N LEU A 8 -13.01 -13.54 -2.52
CA LEU A 8 -13.09 -12.25 -3.22
C LEU A 8 -12.88 -11.06 -2.26
N PHE A 9 -13.39 -11.14 -1.03
CA PHE A 9 -13.20 -10.12 0.00
C PHE A 9 -11.73 -10.03 0.46
N LEU A 10 -11.07 -11.18 0.67
CA LEU A 10 -9.63 -11.23 0.99
C LEU A 10 -8.75 -10.74 -0.17
N LEU A 11 -9.06 -11.11 -1.41
CA LEU A 11 -8.33 -10.67 -2.60
C LEU A 11 -8.52 -9.17 -2.93
N LEU A 12 -9.65 -8.56 -2.55
CA LEU A 12 -9.92 -7.12 -2.74
C LEU A 12 -9.31 -6.24 -1.64
N CYS A 13 -9.09 -6.78 -0.43
CA CYS A 13 -8.40 -6.08 0.66
C CYS A 13 -6.86 -6.16 0.56
N TRP A 14 -6.33 -7.17 -0.14
CA TRP A 14 -4.91 -7.43 -0.33
C TRP A 14 -4.10 -6.35 -1.11
N PRO A 15 -4.62 -5.66 -2.16
CA PRO A 15 -3.78 -4.83 -3.02
C PRO A 15 -3.34 -3.50 -2.38
N THR A 16 -4.05 -3.03 -1.35
CA THR A 16 -3.79 -1.71 -0.74
C THR A 16 -2.53 -1.65 0.13
N ARG A 17 -1.83 -2.77 0.38
CA ARG A 17 -0.59 -2.78 1.17
C ARG A 17 0.60 -3.54 0.59
N CYS A 18 0.49 -4.19 -0.58
CA CYS A 18 1.65 -4.84 -1.21
C CYS A 18 2.78 -3.86 -1.61
N HIS A 19 2.47 -2.56 -1.77
CA HIS A 19 3.52 -1.53 -1.92
C HIS A 19 4.19 -1.11 -0.59
N PHE A 20 3.63 -1.49 0.56
CA PHE A 20 4.13 -1.12 1.90
C PHE A 20 4.95 -2.25 2.56
N LEU A 21 4.65 -3.51 2.24
CA LEU A 21 5.34 -4.68 2.83
C LEU A 21 6.73 -4.98 2.22
N GLY A 22 7.06 -4.42 1.05
CA GLY A 22 8.39 -4.54 0.46
C GLY A 22 9.52 -3.86 1.25
N THR A 23 9.19 -2.99 2.21
CA THR A 23 10.18 -2.24 3.01
C THR A 23 10.21 -2.65 4.49
N VAL A 24 9.16 -3.31 5.00
CA VAL A 24 9.04 -3.69 6.43
C VAL A 24 9.55 -5.11 6.71
N GLY A 25 9.62 -5.98 5.70
CA GLY A 25 10.07 -7.38 5.84
C GLY A 25 11.54 -7.61 6.23
N ALA A 26 12.33 -6.55 6.42
CA ALA A 26 13.75 -6.64 6.79
C ALA A 26 14.04 -6.41 8.29
N PHE A 27 13.02 -6.12 9.13
CA PHE A 27 13.28 -5.67 10.51
C PHE A 27 12.69 -6.53 11.65
N VAL A 28 11.85 -7.54 11.35
CA VAL A 28 11.28 -8.40 12.40
C VAL A 28 12.01 -9.75 12.41
N SER A 29 13.26 -9.71 12.84
CA SER A 29 13.98 -10.94 13.23
C SER A 29 14.91 -10.61 14.39
N THR A 30 14.35 -10.49 15.60
CA THR A 30 15.05 -10.81 16.85
C THR A 30 14.11 -10.71 18.05
N SER A 31 14.11 -11.76 18.87
CA SER A 31 13.54 -11.86 20.24
C SER A 31 12.02 -12.04 20.30
N SER A 32 11.43 -12.96 21.08
CA SER A 32 11.96 -13.88 22.08
C SER A 32 10.90 -14.92 22.45
N THR A 33 11.37 -16.12 22.74
CA THR A 33 10.75 -17.21 23.49
C THR A 33 9.95 -16.78 24.72
N LEU A 34 8.76 -17.37 24.91
CA LEU A 34 8.28 -17.89 26.21
C LEU A 34 7.12 -18.87 26.02
N LYS A 35 7.27 -20.03 26.66
CA LYS A 35 6.31 -21.14 26.75
C LYS A 35 5.06 -20.73 27.54
N SER A 36 3.90 -21.19 27.11
CA SER A 36 2.87 -21.72 28.02
C SER A 36 1.86 -22.53 27.22
N GLY A 37 1.65 -23.79 27.62
CA GLY A 37 0.61 -24.64 27.06
C GLY A 37 -0.75 -24.32 27.67
N SER A 38 -1.80 -24.43 26.88
CA SER A 38 -3.14 -24.64 27.37
C SER A 38 -3.91 -25.50 26.39
N ARG A 39 -4.49 -26.57 26.93
CA ARG A 39 -5.27 -27.59 26.24
C ARG A 39 -6.72 -27.12 26.37
N TYR A 40 -7.38 -26.77 25.26
CA TYR A 40 -8.80 -26.42 25.28
C TYR A 40 -9.64 -27.55 24.72
N GLU A 41 -10.61 -27.95 25.53
CA GLU A 41 -11.63 -28.94 25.26
C GLU A 41 -12.62 -28.43 24.19
N THR A 42 -12.95 -29.32 23.26
CA THR A 42 -14.07 -29.20 22.32
C THR A 42 -15.39 -29.03 23.07
N SER A 43 -15.98 -27.83 23.01
CA SER A 43 -17.35 -27.58 23.46
C SER A 43 -18.29 -27.59 22.26
N SER A 44 -19.24 -28.53 22.27
CA SER A 44 -20.31 -28.62 21.28
C SER A 44 -21.34 -27.52 21.50
N TYR A 45 -21.46 -26.55 20.59
CA TYR A 45 -22.55 -25.58 20.64
C TYR A 45 -23.64 -25.92 19.62
N ARG A 46 -24.85 -26.16 20.16
CA ARG A 46 -26.11 -26.24 19.43
C ARG A 46 -26.44 -24.86 18.84
N PHE A 47 -26.63 -24.83 17.52
CA PHE A 47 -27.21 -23.70 16.80
C PHE A 47 -28.60 -23.40 17.38
N ARG A 48 -28.76 -22.22 17.99
CA ARG A 48 -30.02 -21.77 18.60
C ARG A 48 -30.73 -20.88 17.58
N THR A 49 -31.71 -21.42 16.88
CA THR A 49 -32.61 -20.66 16.01
C THR A 49 -33.41 -19.68 16.88
N MET A 50 -33.06 -18.39 16.87
CA MET A 50 -33.85 -17.34 17.50
C MET A 50 -34.75 -16.69 16.45
N MET A 51 -36.00 -17.14 16.40
CA MET A 51 -37.11 -16.38 15.81
C MET A 51 -37.64 -15.39 16.86
N PRO A 52 -38.07 -14.18 16.49
CA PRO A 52 -38.66 -13.24 17.42
C PRO A 52 -40.11 -13.64 17.73
N THR A 53 -40.36 -14.12 18.96
CA THR A 53 -41.71 -14.28 19.50
C THR A 53 -42.23 -12.94 20.02
N SER A 54 -43.10 -12.30 19.25
CA SER A 54 -43.99 -11.25 19.73
C SER A 54 -45.43 -11.79 19.67
N ALA A 55 -46.05 -11.94 20.84
CA ALA A 55 -47.45 -12.34 20.97
C ALA A 55 -48.33 -11.11 21.20
N SER A 56 -49.26 -10.84 20.28
CA SER A 56 -50.62 -10.31 20.56
C SER A 56 -51.47 -10.29 19.27
N SER A 57 -52.32 -11.31 19.18
CA SER A 57 -53.72 -11.36 18.70
C SER A 57 -54.19 -10.53 17.49
N GLU A 58 -54.50 -11.28 16.43
CA GLU A 58 -55.71 -11.21 15.57
C GLU A 58 -55.96 -9.98 14.69
N SER A 59 -55.60 -10.07 13.39
CA SER A 59 -56.57 -10.25 12.30
C SER A 59 -55.89 -10.45 10.94
N SER A 60 -56.44 -11.39 10.20
CA SER A 60 -56.12 -11.88 8.86
C SER A 60 -55.62 -10.86 7.82
N SER A 61 -54.33 -10.98 7.45
CA SER A 61 -53.87 -10.97 6.06
C SER A 61 -52.55 -11.73 5.99
N SER A 62 -52.56 -12.94 5.42
CA SER A 62 -51.36 -13.73 5.14
C SER A 62 -50.58 -13.10 3.99
N SER A 63 -49.89 -12.00 4.26
CA SER A 63 -48.72 -11.60 3.49
C SER A 63 -47.53 -12.30 4.14
N SER A 64 -46.99 -13.32 3.49
CA SER A 64 -45.65 -13.80 3.81
C SER A 64 -44.71 -12.60 3.75
N SER A 65 -44.24 -12.13 4.91
CA SER A 65 -43.27 -11.04 5.00
C SER A 65 -41.94 -11.58 4.46
N SER A 66 -41.78 -11.56 3.14
CA SER A 66 -40.53 -11.91 2.48
C SER A 66 -39.48 -10.94 2.98
N VAL A 67 -38.53 -11.42 3.79
CA VAL A 67 -37.42 -10.61 4.29
C VAL A 67 -36.72 -9.97 3.09
N SER A 68 -36.67 -8.65 3.05
CA SER A 68 -36.09 -7.94 1.91
C SER A 68 -34.56 -7.94 1.99
N ALA A 69 -33.88 -7.83 0.85
CA ALA A 69 -32.41 -7.74 0.82
C ALA A 69 -31.89 -6.59 1.70
N ARG A 70 -32.66 -5.49 1.78
CA ARG A 70 -32.35 -4.33 2.61
C ARG A 70 -32.44 -4.62 4.11
N GLU A 71 -33.38 -5.45 4.53
CA GLU A 71 -33.50 -5.84 5.95
C GLU A 71 -32.30 -6.68 6.38
N VAL A 72 -31.84 -7.60 5.52
CA VAL A 72 -30.63 -8.41 5.79
C VAL A 72 -29.37 -7.55 5.78
N ILE A 73 -29.26 -6.61 4.83
CA ILE A 73 -28.15 -5.65 4.82
C ILE A 73 -28.17 -4.82 6.10
N ASN A 74 -29.32 -4.28 6.51
CA ASN A 74 -29.43 -3.49 7.74
C ASN A 74 -29.10 -4.30 8.99
N TRP A 75 -29.43 -5.60 9.01
CA TRP A 75 -29.02 -6.49 10.08
C TRP A 75 -27.50 -6.69 10.09
N ILE A 76 -26.87 -7.03 8.95
CA ILE A 76 -25.42 -7.18 8.82
C ILE A 76 -24.69 -5.89 9.23
N LYS A 77 -25.24 -4.73 8.89
CA LYS A 77 -24.68 -3.42 9.24
C LYS A 77 -24.62 -3.18 10.75
N ALA A 78 -25.64 -3.62 11.48
CA ALA A 78 -25.77 -3.40 12.91
C ALA A 78 -24.99 -4.44 13.75
N GLU A 79 -24.67 -5.57 13.15
CA GLU A 79 -23.98 -6.67 13.82
C GLU A 79 -22.46 -6.40 13.91
N GLN A 80 -21.84 -6.90 14.98
CA GLN A 80 -20.38 -6.84 15.16
C GLN A 80 -19.69 -7.88 14.27
N LEU A 81 -18.49 -7.56 13.77
CA LEU A 81 -17.74 -8.49 12.93
C LEU A 81 -17.48 -9.83 13.65
N GLU A 82 -17.12 -9.79 14.93
CA GLU A 82 -16.90 -11.00 15.75
C GLU A 82 -18.16 -11.87 15.89
N SER A 83 -19.35 -11.27 15.83
CA SER A 83 -20.63 -12.00 15.88
C SER A 83 -20.97 -12.62 14.52
N LEU A 84 -20.69 -11.91 13.42
CA LEU A 84 -20.97 -12.40 12.06
C LEU A 84 -20.00 -13.50 11.62
N LEU A 85 -18.73 -13.32 11.95
CA LEU A 85 -17.66 -14.24 11.62
C LEU A 85 -16.68 -14.22 12.79
N PRO A 86 -16.75 -15.18 13.71
CA PRO A 86 -15.80 -15.24 14.82
C PRO A 86 -14.36 -15.32 14.32
N LYS A 87 -13.43 -14.73 15.08
CA LYS A 87 -12.00 -14.77 14.75
C LYS A 87 -11.50 -16.21 14.59
N ALA A 88 -11.90 -17.10 15.50
CA ALA A 88 -11.51 -18.50 15.48
C ALA A 88 -11.95 -19.21 14.18
N ASP A 89 -13.20 -18.96 13.75
CA ASP A 89 -13.74 -19.52 12.51
C ASP A 89 -13.00 -18.95 11.29
N THR A 90 -12.64 -17.67 11.31
CA THR A 90 -11.84 -17.04 10.25
C THR A 90 -10.48 -17.71 10.10
N LEU A 91 -9.77 -17.92 11.21
CA LEU A 91 -8.46 -18.59 11.21
C LEU A 91 -8.58 -20.03 10.72
N GLN A 92 -9.62 -20.75 11.15
CA GLN A 92 -9.88 -22.10 10.68
C GLN A 92 -10.17 -22.13 9.18
N ILE A 93 -11.02 -21.23 8.67
CA ILE A 93 -11.31 -21.13 7.23
C ILE A 93 -10.03 -20.85 6.44
N ILE A 94 -9.19 -19.92 6.90
CA ILE A 94 -7.91 -19.61 6.26
C ILE A 94 -7.00 -20.84 6.25
N ALA A 95 -6.89 -21.55 7.38
CA ALA A 95 -6.08 -22.77 7.46
C ALA A 95 -6.58 -23.86 6.51
N GLU A 96 -7.90 -24.06 6.39
CA GLU A 96 -8.51 -24.97 5.42
C GLU A 96 -8.21 -24.55 3.97
N LEU A 97 -8.31 -23.26 3.66
CA LEU A 97 -8.07 -22.74 2.30
C LEU A 97 -6.59 -22.84 1.91
N LEU A 98 -5.67 -22.58 2.84
CA LEU A 98 -4.22 -22.64 2.59
C LEU A 98 -3.70 -24.09 2.53
N SER A 99 -4.38 -25.03 3.19
CA SER A 99 -3.99 -26.45 3.16
C SER A 99 -4.53 -27.19 1.93
N ASP A 100 -5.53 -26.64 1.23
CA ASP A 100 -6.08 -27.23 0.02
C ASP A 100 -5.26 -26.85 -1.22
N ALA A 101 -4.26 -27.67 -1.53
CA ALA A 101 -3.41 -27.49 -2.71
C ALA A 101 -4.21 -27.51 -4.02
N ALA A 102 -5.26 -28.33 -4.11
CA ALA A 102 -6.08 -28.43 -5.32
C ALA A 102 -6.84 -27.12 -5.56
N LEU A 103 -7.38 -26.51 -4.50
CA LEU A 103 -8.02 -25.20 -4.57
C LEU A 103 -7.06 -24.10 -5.03
N ILE A 104 -5.81 -24.11 -4.54
CA ILE A 104 -4.79 -23.15 -4.94
C ILE A 104 -4.43 -23.32 -6.41
N ASP A 105 -4.23 -24.56 -6.86
CA ASP A 105 -3.90 -24.88 -8.25
C ASP A 105 -5.05 -24.52 -9.21
N ASP A 106 -6.30 -24.80 -8.83
CA ASP A 106 -7.49 -24.40 -9.60
C ASP A 106 -7.61 -22.87 -9.67
N SER A 107 -7.33 -22.17 -8.57
CA SER A 107 -7.33 -20.71 -8.51
C SER A 107 -6.23 -20.11 -9.38
N GLU A 108 -5.03 -20.69 -9.37
CA GLU A 108 -3.93 -20.29 -10.24
C GLU A 108 -4.29 -20.48 -11.72
N ALA A 109 -4.84 -21.63 -12.08
CA ALA A 109 -5.28 -21.91 -13.45
C ALA A 109 -6.30 -20.88 -13.94
N LEU A 110 -7.29 -20.54 -13.10
CA LEU A 110 -8.28 -19.50 -13.40
C LEU A 110 -7.65 -18.11 -13.56
N VAL A 111 -6.69 -17.75 -12.69
CA VAL A 111 -5.99 -16.47 -12.80
C VAL A 111 -5.14 -16.44 -14.06
N ILE A 112 -4.41 -17.50 -14.39
CA ILE A 112 -3.62 -17.58 -15.63
C ILE A 112 -4.53 -17.39 -16.84
N GLU A 113 -5.63 -18.15 -16.95
CA GLU A 113 -6.55 -18.09 -18.09
C GLU A 113 -7.16 -16.70 -18.31
N ASN A 114 -7.44 -15.98 -17.22
CA ASN A 114 -8.07 -14.66 -17.28
C ASN A 114 -7.06 -13.51 -17.30
N SER A 115 -5.83 -13.72 -16.83
CA SER A 115 -4.80 -12.69 -16.72
C SER A 115 -4.47 -12.08 -18.08
N GLU A 116 -4.31 -12.90 -19.13
CA GLU A 116 -4.03 -12.39 -20.48
C GLU A 116 -5.18 -11.56 -21.07
N LYS A 117 -6.42 -11.88 -20.70
CA LYS A 117 -7.61 -11.12 -21.15
C LYS A 117 -7.66 -9.77 -20.44
N ILE A 118 -7.35 -9.76 -19.15
CA ILE A 118 -7.30 -8.54 -18.33
C ILE A 118 -6.13 -7.66 -18.79
N GLU A 119 -4.93 -8.23 -18.94
CA GLU A 119 -3.73 -7.52 -19.35
C GLU A 119 -3.91 -6.86 -20.72
N ARG A 120 -4.43 -7.59 -21.72
CA ARG A 120 -4.72 -7.00 -23.04
C ARG A 120 -5.70 -5.82 -22.96
N LYS A 121 -6.75 -5.95 -22.13
CA LYS A 121 -7.71 -4.84 -21.92
C LYS A 121 -7.04 -3.65 -21.26
N LEU A 122 -6.24 -3.87 -20.22
CA LEU A 122 -5.52 -2.81 -19.52
C LEU A 122 -4.51 -2.12 -20.46
N GLN A 123 -3.77 -2.87 -21.28
CA GLN A 123 -2.80 -2.32 -22.25
C GLN A 123 -3.49 -1.51 -23.36
N SER A 124 -4.71 -1.88 -23.73
CA SER A 124 -5.51 -1.10 -24.68
C SER A 124 -6.15 0.16 -24.07
N GLU A 125 -6.16 0.29 -22.74
CA GLU A 125 -6.79 1.41 -22.05
C GLU A 125 -5.91 2.66 -22.08
N THR A 126 -6.39 3.67 -22.80
CA THR A 126 -5.67 4.94 -23.01
C THR A 126 -6.18 6.06 -22.11
N ARG A 127 -7.30 5.87 -21.41
CA ARG A 127 -7.80 6.83 -20.43
C ARG A 127 -6.87 6.88 -19.22
N SER A 128 -6.83 8.04 -18.57
CA SER A 128 -6.11 8.22 -17.32
C SER A 128 -6.80 7.47 -16.19
N ILE A 129 -6.06 7.15 -15.11
CA ILE A 129 -6.68 6.58 -13.90
C ILE A 129 -7.76 7.52 -13.38
N SER A 130 -7.49 8.83 -13.34
CA SER A 130 -8.45 9.85 -12.90
C SER A 130 -9.76 9.82 -13.69
N SER A 131 -9.69 9.56 -14.99
CA SER A 131 -10.87 9.41 -15.85
C SER A 131 -11.62 8.09 -15.62
N ILE A 132 -10.94 7.02 -15.22
CA ILE A 132 -11.55 5.69 -15.01
C ILE A 132 -12.28 5.65 -13.66
N ILE A 133 -11.64 6.17 -12.60
CA ILE A 133 -12.22 6.17 -11.25
C ILE A 133 -13.20 7.33 -11.03
N GLY A 134 -13.13 8.37 -11.86
CA GLY A 134 -13.96 9.57 -11.80
C GLY A 134 -13.35 10.70 -10.96
N SER A 135 -13.84 11.93 -11.19
CA SER A 135 -13.39 13.14 -10.50
C SER A 135 -13.54 13.04 -8.99
N ASP A 136 -14.69 12.56 -8.52
CA ASP A 136 -15.01 12.54 -7.09
C ASP A 136 -14.07 11.60 -6.32
N ALA A 137 -13.75 10.42 -6.90
CA ALA A 137 -12.80 9.50 -6.31
C ALA A 137 -11.36 10.05 -6.37
N THR A 138 -11.00 10.69 -7.48
CA THR A 138 -9.71 11.36 -7.66
C THR A 138 -9.50 12.45 -6.61
N ASP A 139 -10.46 13.36 -6.46
CA ASP A 139 -10.39 14.46 -5.49
C ASP A 139 -10.33 13.94 -4.05
N ARG A 140 -11.05 12.85 -3.75
CA ARG A 140 -10.95 12.19 -2.43
C ARG A 140 -9.58 11.58 -2.18
N ILE A 141 -8.96 10.96 -3.18
CA ILE A 141 -7.59 10.44 -3.06
C ILE A 141 -6.63 11.60 -2.82
N LEU A 142 -6.73 12.67 -3.61
CA LEU A 142 -5.86 13.85 -3.46
C LEU A 142 -6.04 14.53 -2.11
N ALA A 143 -7.28 14.70 -1.64
CA ALA A 143 -7.57 15.22 -0.32
C ALA A 143 -7.05 14.29 0.79
N SER A 144 -7.14 12.97 0.62
CA SER A 144 -6.57 12.02 1.58
C SER A 144 -5.05 12.15 1.64
N VAL A 145 -4.38 12.34 0.51
CA VAL A 145 -2.92 12.54 0.42
C VAL A 145 -2.50 13.86 1.05
N GLU A 146 -3.29 14.92 0.86
CA GLU A 146 -3.04 16.23 1.47
C GLU A 146 -3.13 16.17 3.00
N ASN A 147 -4.06 15.38 3.53
CA ASN A 147 -4.35 15.25 4.95
C ASN A 147 -3.64 14.05 5.60
N ILE A 148 -2.61 13.47 4.98
CA ILE A 148 -1.79 12.44 5.65
C ILE A 148 -1.06 13.09 6.82
N ASP A 149 -1.54 12.80 8.04
CA ASP A 149 -0.96 13.28 9.28
C ASP A 149 0.34 12.55 9.59
N GLY A 150 1.42 13.13 9.09
CA GLY A 150 2.78 12.69 9.38
C GLY A 150 3.29 11.64 8.40
N TYR A 151 4.48 11.89 7.90
CA TYR A 151 5.25 10.85 7.24
C TYR A 151 5.86 9.95 8.29
N ASP A 152 5.88 8.64 8.03
CA ASP A 152 6.67 7.70 8.81
C ASP A 152 8.14 8.16 8.80
N PRO A 153 8.70 8.56 9.95
CA PRO A 153 10.07 9.04 10.03
C PRO A 153 11.08 8.03 9.53
N ASP A 154 10.82 6.74 9.74
CA ASP A 154 11.73 5.68 9.37
C ASP A 154 11.69 5.43 7.87
N ALA A 155 10.51 5.49 7.25
CA ALA A 155 10.38 5.48 5.79
C ALA A 155 11.09 6.67 5.12
N VAL A 156 10.94 7.89 5.66
CA VAL A 156 11.61 9.09 5.11
C VAL A 156 13.12 8.99 5.25
N ARG A 157 13.62 8.57 6.41
CA ARG A 157 15.05 8.35 6.63
C ARG A 157 15.61 7.25 5.75
N ALA A 158 14.89 6.14 5.59
CA ALA A 158 15.29 5.05 4.71
C ALA A 158 15.35 5.50 3.24
N PHE A 159 14.36 6.27 2.79
CA PHE A 159 14.32 6.81 1.44
C PHE A 159 15.48 7.79 1.17
N LEU A 160 15.65 8.80 2.02
CA LEU A 160 16.73 9.79 1.88
C LEU A 160 18.12 9.17 2.12
N GLY A 161 18.21 8.15 2.96
CA GLY A 161 19.41 7.39 3.23
C GLY A 161 19.74 6.31 2.20
N SER A 162 18.90 6.14 1.16
CA SER A 162 19.17 5.19 0.10
C SER A 162 20.48 5.51 -0.63
N GLU A 163 21.17 4.48 -1.11
CA GLU A 163 22.46 4.63 -1.81
C GLU A 163 22.34 5.57 -3.03
N ALA A 164 21.19 5.53 -3.72
CA ALA A 164 20.91 6.39 -4.86
C ALA A 164 20.87 7.88 -4.47
N VAL A 165 20.13 8.24 -3.42
CA VAL A 165 20.04 9.63 -2.93
C VAL A 165 21.39 10.10 -2.39
N ASN A 166 22.10 9.23 -1.67
CA ASN A 166 23.44 9.54 -1.17
C ASN A 166 24.42 9.86 -2.31
N LYS A 167 24.43 9.05 -3.37
CA LYS A 167 25.26 9.29 -4.57
C LYS A 167 24.86 10.59 -5.27
N LEU A 168 23.57 10.85 -5.42
CA LEU A 168 23.05 12.08 -6.02
C LEU A 168 23.51 13.32 -5.25
N LEU A 169 23.33 13.34 -3.93
CA LEU A 169 23.72 14.46 -3.07
C LEU A 169 25.24 14.66 -3.08
N ALA A 170 26.03 13.57 -2.99
CA ALA A 170 27.48 13.66 -3.06
C ALA A 170 27.96 14.22 -4.41
N GLN A 171 27.35 13.80 -5.51
CA GLN A 171 27.67 14.29 -6.85
C GLN A 171 27.32 15.79 -6.98
N ILE A 172 26.11 16.19 -6.59
CA ILE A 172 25.68 17.60 -6.66
C ILE A 172 26.58 18.49 -5.79
N LEU A 173 26.93 18.06 -4.58
CA LEU A 173 27.83 18.81 -3.70
C LEU A 173 29.24 18.87 -4.26
N TYR A 174 29.75 17.78 -4.83
CA TYR A 174 31.06 17.77 -5.49
C TYR A 174 31.09 18.76 -6.66
N ASP A 175 30.09 18.72 -7.54
CA ASP A 175 29.97 19.62 -8.68
C ASP A 175 29.80 21.07 -8.22
N GLY A 176 29.04 21.32 -7.15
CA GLY A 176 28.87 22.64 -6.54
C GLY A 176 30.17 23.21 -5.96
N ILE A 177 30.92 22.42 -5.18
CA ILE A 177 32.23 22.81 -4.63
C ILE A 177 33.22 23.07 -5.76
N TYR A 178 33.23 22.20 -6.78
CA TYR A 178 34.10 22.35 -7.93
C TYR A 178 33.80 23.64 -8.71
N ASN A 179 32.53 23.91 -9.01
CA ASN A 179 32.09 25.14 -9.66
C ASN A 179 32.42 26.39 -8.83
N PHE A 180 32.29 26.33 -7.51
CA PHE A 180 32.69 27.40 -6.60
C PHE A 180 34.19 27.73 -6.72
N PHE A 181 35.06 26.71 -6.68
CA PHE A 181 36.51 26.89 -6.85
C PHE A 181 36.88 27.45 -8.22
N GLN A 182 36.14 27.11 -9.28
CA GLN A 182 36.35 27.68 -10.61
C GLN A 182 35.90 29.14 -10.70
N THR A 183 34.78 29.49 -10.06
CA THR A 183 34.12 30.80 -10.22
C THR A 183 34.83 31.89 -9.41
N ILE A 184 35.30 31.60 -8.20
CA ILE A 184 35.91 32.62 -7.32
C ILE A 184 37.31 33.03 -7.77
N ASP A 185 37.86 32.36 -8.79
CA ASP A 185 39.23 32.55 -9.25
C ASP A 185 40.22 32.66 -8.08
N VAL A 186 40.04 31.81 -7.07
CA VAL A 186 40.91 31.74 -5.88
C VAL A 186 42.37 31.69 -6.31
N PHE A 187 42.62 30.98 -7.43
CA PHE A 187 43.93 30.87 -8.05
C PHE A 187 44.35 32.12 -8.83
N GLY A 188 43.47 32.80 -9.55
CA GLY A 188 43.80 34.06 -10.22
C GLY A 188 44.17 35.16 -9.24
N ASN A 189 43.56 35.17 -8.04
CA ASN A 189 43.93 36.08 -6.95
C ASN A 189 45.28 35.72 -6.31
N ILE A 190 45.53 34.44 -6.00
CA ILE A 190 46.81 34.00 -5.41
C ILE A 190 47.96 34.14 -6.42
N ILE A 191 47.76 33.70 -7.66
CA ILE A 191 48.76 33.75 -8.72
C ILE A 191 48.93 35.18 -9.25
N GLY A 192 47.90 36.02 -9.14
CA GLY A 192 47.95 37.44 -9.53
C GLY A 192 48.81 38.32 -8.67
N GLN A 193 49.15 37.86 -7.46
CA GLN A 193 50.11 38.53 -6.58
C GLN A 193 51.57 38.14 -6.87
N LEU A 194 51.81 37.19 -7.76
CA LEU A 194 53.17 36.76 -8.11
C LEU A 194 53.71 37.58 -9.31
N PRO A 195 54.92 38.15 -9.22
CA PRO A 195 55.54 38.92 -10.31
C PRO A 195 56.06 37.99 -11.41
N ILE A 196 55.14 37.40 -12.19
CA ILE A 196 55.45 36.36 -13.18
C ILE A 196 54.90 36.75 -14.56
N ILE A 197 55.66 36.44 -15.63
CA ILE A 197 55.33 36.73 -17.03
C ILE A 197 54.07 35.95 -17.48
N GLY A 198 53.19 36.59 -18.25
CA GLY A 198 51.85 36.08 -18.62
C GLY A 198 51.74 34.60 -19.07
N PRO A 199 52.57 34.09 -19.99
CA PRO A 199 52.50 32.70 -20.42
C PRO A 199 52.85 31.70 -19.30
N LEU A 200 53.81 32.07 -18.44
CA LEU A 200 54.21 31.27 -17.29
C LEU A 200 53.12 31.29 -16.21
N ARG A 201 52.40 32.42 -16.07
CA ARG A 201 51.22 32.54 -15.20
C ARG A 201 50.11 31.55 -15.58
N ASN A 202 49.83 31.42 -16.88
CA ASN A 202 48.80 30.49 -17.38
C ASN A 202 49.21 29.03 -17.13
N LYS A 203 50.48 28.68 -17.38
CA LYS A 203 50.98 27.32 -17.13
C LYS A 203 50.95 26.94 -15.65
N ILE A 204 51.35 27.86 -14.76
CA ILE A 204 51.27 27.67 -13.30
C ILE A 204 49.82 27.50 -12.86
N ARG A 205 48.89 28.28 -13.43
CA ARG A 205 47.46 28.17 -13.14
C ARG A 205 46.91 26.80 -13.54
N ASP A 206 47.24 26.33 -14.74
CA ASP A 206 46.74 25.05 -15.25
C ASP A 206 47.32 23.86 -14.46
N ASP A 207 48.62 23.90 -14.15
CA ASP A 207 49.27 22.85 -13.34
C ASP A 207 48.80 22.86 -11.88
N ALA A 208 48.57 24.05 -11.29
CA ALA A 208 47.98 24.16 -9.96
C ALA A 208 46.55 23.61 -9.94
N LYS A 209 45.73 23.93 -10.96
CA LYS A 209 44.37 23.40 -11.09
C LYS A 209 44.37 21.88 -11.21
N ARG A 210 45.27 21.31 -12.02
CA ARG A 210 45.40 19.85 -12.22
C ARG A 210 45.89 19.12 -10.98
N ASN A 211 46.87 19.69 -10.27
CA ASN A 211 47.38 19.10 -9.03
C ASN A 211 46.38 19.19 -7.89
N LEU A 212 45.60 20.27 -7.82
CA LEU A 212 44.53 20.41 -6.86
C LEU A 212 43.43 19.40 -7.12
N ASP A 213 42.99 19.22 -8.37
CA ASP A 213 41.99 18.21 -8.72
C ASP A 213 42.44 16.80 -8.31
N ARG A 214 43.71 16.47 -8.60
CA ARG A 214 44.31 15.18 -8.24
C ARG A 214 44.47 14.96 -6.72
N THR A 215 44.70 16.03 -5.96
CA THR A 215 45.02 15.94 -4.52
C THR A 215 43.81 16.18 -3.64
N VAL A 216 43.04 17.22 -3.95
CA VAL A 216 41.87 17.69 -3.20
C VAL A 216 40.61 16.98 -3.67
N GLY A 217 40.51 16.54 -4.93
CA GLY A 217 39.36 15.79 -5.44
C GLY A 217 39.03 14.54 -4.60
N PRO A 218 39.99 13.63 -4.33
CA PRO A 218 39.76 12.48 -3.46
C PRO A 218 39.40 12.84 -2.00
N LEU A 219 39.97 13.94 -1.48
CA LEU A 219 39.69 14.43 -0.12
C LEU A 219 38.27 14.98 -0.02
N ILE A 220 37.83 15.76 -1.00
CA ILE A 220 36.44 16.26 -1.10
C ILE A 220 35.49 15.08 -1.23
N GLN A 221 35.76 14.10 -2.09
CA GLN A 221 34.89 12.93 -2.24
C GLN A 221 34.76 12.13 -0.94
N THR A 222 35.87 11.96 -0.20
CA THR A 222 35.86 11.26 1.08
C THR A 222 35.09 12.04 2.14
N PHE A 223 35.31 13.36 2.22
CA PHE A 223 34.56 14.25 3.11
C PHE A 223 33.07 14.23 2.79
N LEU A 224 32.69 14.37 1.52
CA LEU A 224 31.31 14.37 1.08
C LEU A 224 30.61 13.07 1.45
N ARG A 225 31.23 11.90 1.21
CA ARG A 225 30.63 10.61 1.63
C ARG A 225 30.33 10.57 3.13
N SER A 226 31.21 11.13 3.96
CA SER A 226 30.98 11.17 5.41
C SER A 226 29.91 12.21 5.79
N TYR A 227 29.91 13.37 5.12
CA TYR A 227 28.98 14.46 5.38
C TYR A 227 27.55 14.14 4.91
N THR A 228 27.39 13.41 3.80
CA THR A 228 26.08 13.06 3.25
C THR A 228 25.21 12.32 4.26
N LYS A 229 25.80 11.48 5.12
CA LYS A 229 25.05 10.79 6.17
C LYS A 229 24.41 11.75 7.17
N THR A 230 25.15 12.77 7.60
CA THR A 230 24.62 13.81 8.50
C THR A 230 23.62 14.70 7.78
N ALA A 231 23.92 15.10 6.55
CA ALA A 231 23.03 15.91 5.72
C ALA A 231 21.68 15.20 5.45
N VAL A 232 21.68 13.88 5.28
CA VAL A 232 20.46 13.08 5.13
C VAL A 232 19.61 13.10 6.40
N LEU A 233 20.23 13.01 7.58
CA LEU A 233 19.50 13.10 8.85
C LEU A 233 18.86 14.49 9.02
N GLU A 234 19.63 15.54 8.76
CA GLU A 234 19.13 16.93 8.82
C GLU A 234 18.03 17.17 7.77
N ALA A 235 18.18 16.62 6.56
CA ALA A 235 17.15 16.70 5.52
C ALA A 235 15.88 15.94 5.92
N ALA A 236 16.00 14.77 6.55
CA ALA A 236 14.85 14.02 7.06
C ALA A 236 14.13 14.81 8.16
N GLU A 237 14.86 15.40 9.10
CA GLU A 237 14.28 16.27 10.13
C GLU A 237 13.61 17.51 9.53
N PHE A 238 14.23 18.10 8.50
CA PHE A 238 13.64 19.22 7.76
C PHE A 238 12.32 18.83 7.09
N VAL A 239 12.24 17.67 6.43
CA VAL A 239 11.01 17.15 5.80
C VAL A 239 9.92 16.89 6.84
N LEU A 240 10.30 16.30 7.98
CA LEU A 240 9.39 15.91 9.06
C LEU A 240 8.94 17.09 9.95
N SER A 241 9.61 18.24 9.84
CA SER A 241 9.31 19.42 10.66
C SER A 241 7.88 19.94 10.41
N PRO A 242 7.15 20.37 11.46
CA PRO A 242 5.77 20.86 11.32
C PRO A 242 5.62 22.00 10.31
N SER A 243 6.62 22.87 10.19
CA SER A 243 6.65 23.99 9.25
C SER A 243 6.67 23.56 7.78
N ASN A 244 7.29 22.42 7.47
CA ASN A 244 7.48 21.96 6.09
C ASN A 244 6.50 20.87 5.66
N ARG A 245 5.85 20.17 6.62
CA ARG A 245 4.87 19.11 6.33
C ARG A 245 3.85 19.53 5.27
N LYS A 246 3.29 20.73 5.38
CA LYS A 246 2.29 21.26 4.43
C LYS A 246 2.85 21.44 3.01
N VAL A 247 4.12 21.84 2.90
CA VAL A 247 4.79 22.02 1.59
C VAL A 247 5.01 20.65 0.93
N PHE A 248 5.48 19.66 1.69
CA PHE A 248 5.66 18.30 1.19
C PHE A 248 4.34 17.59 0.90
N ALA A 249 3.29 17.83 1.69
CA ALA A 249 1.94 17.36 1.38
C ALA A 249 1.47 17.90 0.03
N GLY A 250 1.61 19.21 -0.22
CA GLY A 250 1.29 19.80 -1.53
C GLY A 250 2.14 19.25 -2.68
N ALA A 251 3.41 18.93 -2.45
CA ALA A 251 4.26 18.28 -3.44
C ALA A 251 3.80 16.84 -3.75
N ASN A 252 3.40 16.08 -2.71
CA ASN A 252 2.88 14.73 -2.86
C ASN A 252 1.52 14.71 -3.56
N VAL A 253 0.64 15.66 -3.28
CA VAL A 253 -0.61 15.83 -4.04
C VAL A 253 -0.32 16.03 -5.52
N LYS A 254 0.67 16.86 -5.87
CA LYS A 254 1.08 17.04 -7.28
C LYS A 254 1.65 15.77 -7.89
N LEU A 255 2.48 15.02 -7.15
CA LEU A 255 3.02 13.74 -7.61
C LEU A 255 1.91 12.72 -7.88
N VAL A 256 1.01 12.53 -6.90
CA VAL A 256 -0.11 11.59 -7.02
C VAL A 256 -1.04 12.02 -8.14
N LYS A 257 -1.35 13.31 -8.27
CA LYS A 257 -2.12 13.85 -9.39
C LYS A 257 -1.47 13.51 -10.74
N ASN A 258 -0.17 13.75 -10.87
CA ASN A 258 0.55 13.40 -12.09
C ASN A 258 0.49 11.90 -12.40
N VAL A 259 0.54 11.03 -11.39
CA VAL A 259 0.36 9.57 -11.59
C VAL A 259 -1.07 9.24 -12.02
N LEU A 260 -2.08 9.85 -11.39
CA LEU A 260 -3.49 9.62 -11.72
C LEU A 260 -3.86 10.12 -13.12
N ASP A 261 -3.20 11.18 -13.58
CA ASP A 261 -3.42 11.76 -14.91
C ASP A 261 -2.69 11.00 -16.03
N ARG A 262 -1.80 10.06 -15.69
CA ARG A 262 -1.15 9.21 -16.69
C ARG A 262 -2.14 8.18 -17.27
N PRO A 263 -2.05 7.89 -18.58
CA PRO A 263 -2.79 6.80 -19.19
C PRO A 263 -2.49 5.46 -18.50
N LEU A 264 -3.52 4.66 -18.25
CA LEU A 264 -3.41 3.39 -17.52
C LEU A 264 -2.38 2.45 -18.16
N ASN A 265 -2.37 2.36 -19.49
CA ASN A 265 -1.42 1.52 -20.22
C ASN A 265 0.06 1.85 -19.98
N THR A 266 0.39 3.07 -19.53
CA THR A 266 1.78 3.46 -19.22
C THR A 266 2.23 3.01 -17.82
N LEU A 267 1.31 2.53 -17.00
CA LEU A 267 1.55 2.12 -15.62
C LEU A 267 1.57 0.59 -15.47
N ILE A 268 1.19 -0.14 -16.52
CA ILE A 268 1.18 -1.59 -16.52
C ILE A 268 2.62 -2.07 -16.73
N PRO A 269 3.14 -2.95 -15.86
CA PRO A 269 4.45 -3.53 -16.07
C PRO A 269 4.48 -4.40 -17.33
N PRO A 270 5.67 -4.63 -17.91
CA PRO A 270 5.85 -5.60 -18.99
C PRO A 270 5.23 -6.97 -18.68
N SER A 271 4.81 -7.70 -19.72
CA SER A 271 4.08 -8.97 -19.58
C SER A 271 4.89 -10.05 -18.85
N ASP A 272 6.19 -10.08 -19.09
CA ASP A 272 7.15 -10.97 -18.40
C ASP A 272 7.23 -10.66 -16.90
N MET A 273 7.26 -9.38 -16.53
CA MET A 273 7.24 -8.97 -15.12
C MET A 273 5.89 -9.29 -14.46
N THR A 274 4.77 -9.08 -15.16
CA THR A 274 3.43 -9.43 -14.68
C THR A 274 3.30 -10.94 -14.44
N ALA A 275 3.84 -11.76 -15.35
CA ALA A 275 3.88 -13.20 -15.20
C ALA A 275 4.74 -13.62 -13.99
N SER A 276 5.91 -13.02 -13.81
CA SER A 276 6.76 -13.27 -12.64
C SER A 276 6.02 -12.95 -11.34
N LEU A 277 5.44 -11.75 -11.22
CA LEU A 277 4.71 -11.34 -10.02
C LEU A 277 3.54 -12.26 -9.69
N ARG A 278 2.81 -12.73 -10.71
CA ARG A 278 1.73 -13.71 -10.53
C ARG A 278 2.27 -15.03 -9.99
N ASN A 279 3.35 -15.54 -10.59
CA ASN A 279 3.94 -16.80 -10.14
C ASN A 279 4.49 -16.67 -8.71
N ASP A 280 5.18 -15.56 -8.42
CA ASP A 280 5.70 -15.25 -7.08
C ASP A 280 4.57 -15.14 -6.05
N LEU A 281 3.41 -14.59 -6.42
CA LEU A 281 2.22 -14.54 -5.58
C LEU A 281 1.71 -15.94 -5.23
N PHE A 282 1.54 -16.83 -6.21
CA PHE A 282 1.07 -18.19 -5.93
C PHE A 282 2.12 -19.03 -5.19
N ASP A 283 3.39 -18.82 -5.47
CA ASP A 283 4.49 -19.40 -4.69
C ASP A 283 4.47 -18.94 -3.24
N TYR A 284 4.19 -17.65 -3.01
CA TYR A 284 3.99 -17.13 -1.66
C TYR A 284 2.78 -17.78 -0.99
N VAL A 285 1.62 -17.84 -1.66
CA VAL A 285 0.39 -18.47 -1.12
C VAL A 285 0.62 -19.94 -0.76
N ARG A 286 1.44 -20.68 -1.51
CA ARG A 286 1.79 -22.07 -1.18
C ARG A 286 2.72 -22.22 0.02
N ARG A 287 3.51 -21.19 0.31
CA ARG A 287 4.55 -21.21 1.36
C ARG A 287 4.14 -20.48 2.63
N VAL A 288 3.12 -19.62 2.56
CA VAL A 288 2.65 -18.83 3.69
C VAL A 288 2.16 -19.78 4.77
N LYS A 289 2.60 -19.55 6.00
CA LYS A 289 2.17 -20.35 7.13
C LYS A 289 0.97 -19.71 7.79
N VAL A 290 0.14 -20.52 8.44
CA VAL A 290 -1.05 -20.04 9.13
C VAL A 290 -0.67 -19.05 10.23
N GLU A 291 0.47 -19.26 10.89
CA GLU A 291 0.97 -18.38 11.96
C GLU A 291 1.26 -16.96 11.44
N ASP A 292 1.77 -16.83 10.21
CA ASP A 292 2.06 -15.53 9.60
C ASP A 292 0.76 -14.76 9.29
N VAL A 293 -0.32 -15.48 8.97
CA VAL A 293 -1.64 -14.89 8.70
C VAL A 293 -2.41 -14.60 9.99
N GLU A 294 -2.17 -15.39 11.04
CA GLU A 294 -2.84 -15.24 12.34
C GLU A 294 -2.56 -13.88 12.99
N GLU A 295 -1.33 -13.39 12.91
CA GLU A 295 -0.97 -12.05 13.42
C GLU A 295 -1.79 -10.96 12.71
N TYR A 296 -1.92 -11.07 11.38
CA TYR A 296 -2.68 -10.10 10.59
C TYR A 296 -4.19 -10.16 10.87
N VAL A 297 -4.76 -11.37 10.96
CA VAL A 297 -6.16 -11.55 11.30
C VAL A 297 -6.43 -11.01 12.71
N THR A 298 -5.54 -11.30 13.67
CA THR A 298 -5.62 -10.76 15.04
C THR A 298 -5.62 -9.24 15.02
N PHE A 299 -4.67 -8.62 14.32
CA PHE A 299 -4.62 -7.17 14.15
C PHE A 299 -5.93 -6.59 13.58
N CYS A 300 -6.53 -7.25 12.58
CA CYS A 300 -7.80 -6.81 12.03
C CYS A 300 -8.93 -6.88 13.07
N TYR A 301 -9.08 -8.02 13.76
CA TYR A 301 -10.11 -8.19 14.79
C TYR A 301 -9.90 -7.27 16.00
N ASP A 302 -8.67 -6.96 16.37
CA ASP A 302 -8.39 -6.01 17.46
C ASP A 302 -8.80 -4.57 17.10
N ILE A 303 -8.83 -4.23 15.81
CA ILE A 303 -9.22 -2.90 15.33
C ILE A 303 -10.71 -2.78 15.04
N VAL A 304 -11.32 -3.84 14.49
CA VAL A 304 -12.69 -3.80 13.95
C VAL A 304 -13.64 -4.88 14.49
N GLY A 305 -13.16 -5.84 15.27
CA GLY A 305 -13.93 -7.01 15.70
C GLY A 305 -15.15 -6.65 16.57
N ASP A 306 -14.99 -5.66 17.44
CA ASP A 306 -16.02 -5.15 18.37
C ASP A 306 -16.90 -4.05 17.76
N LYS A 307 -16.56 -3.57 16.56
CA LYS A 307 -17.27 -2.49 15.88
C LYS A 307 -18.40 -3.04 15.01
N ALA A 308 -19.48 -2.29 14.91
CA ALA A 308 -20.52 -2.59 13.93
C ALA A 308 -19.94 -2.42 12.53
N VAL A 309 -20.40 -3.25 11.58
CA VAL A 309 -19.91 -3.18 10.19
C VAL A 309 -20.11 -1.78 9.60
N ASP A 310 -21.20 -1.07 9.96
CA ASP A 310 -21.47 0.29 9.47
C ASP A 310 -20.50 1.35 10.03
N ASP A 311 -19.90 1.11 11.20
CA ASP A 311 -18.91 2.02 11.80
C ASP A 311 -17.57 1.96 11.08
N VAL A 312 -17.28 0.82 10.42
CA VAL A 312 -16.04 0.58 9.67
C VAL A 312 -16.25 0.88 8.18
N PHE A 313 -17.39 0.46 7.63
CA PHE A 313 -17.75 0.61 6.23
C PHE A 313 -19.12 1.24 6.13
N ASN A 314 -19.22 2.43 5.55
CA ASN A 314 -20.54 3.02 5.28
C ASN A 314 -21.22 2.27 4.11
N VAL A 315 -21.88 1.16 4.44
CA VAL A 315 -22.47 0.22 3.46
C VAL A 315 -23.56 0.91 2.66
N ASN A 316 -24.33 1.81 3.29
CA ASN A 316 -25.37 2.58 2.62
C ASN A 316 -24.76 3.49 1.55
N ARG A 317 -23.67 4.19 1.86
CA ARG A 317 -22.96 5.01 0.88
C ARG A 317 -22.49 4.20 -0.33
N VAL A 318 -22.03 2.95 -0.13
CA VAL A 318 -21.58 2.08 -1.24
C VAL A 318 -22.75 1.64 -2.11
N ILE A 319 -23.87 1.25 -1.49
CA ILE A 319 -25.09 0.83 -2.21
C ILE A 319 -25.74 2.02 -2.93
N ASP A 320 -25.83 3.17 -2.27
CA ASP A 320 -26.44 4.39 -2.80
C ASP A 320 -25.59 5.03 -3.91
N ALA A 321 -24.26 4.89 -3.85
CA ALA A 321 -23.36 5.33 -4.91
C ALA A 321 -23.54 4.54 -6.22
N SER A 322 -24.14 3.34 -6.18
CA SER A 322 -24.35 2.51 -7.37
C SER A 322 -25.77 1.93 -7.40
N PRO A 323 -26.71 2.61 -8.08
CA PRO A 323 -28.06 2.08 -8.30
C PRO A 323 -28.08 0.70 -8.98
N THR A 324 -27.06 0.40 -9.77
CA THR A 324 -26.87 -0.91 -10.40
C THR A 324 -26.48 -2.00 -9.40
N LEU A 325 -25.67 -1.67 -8.40
CA LEU A 325 -25.33 -2.57 -7.31
C LEU A 325 -26.58 -2.92 -6.50
N GLY A 326 -27.38 -1.92 -6.11
CA GLY A 326 -28.66 -2.15 -5.42
C GLY A 326 -29.59 -3.08 -6.19
N LYS A 327 -29.83 -2.80 -7.49
CA LYS A 327 -30.64 -3.68 -8.36
C LYS A 327 -30.08 -5.09 -8.50
N THR A 328 -28.76 -5.23 -8.48
CA THR A 328 -28.11 -6.54 -8.59
C THR A 328 -28.26 -7.35 -7.30
N ILE A 329 -28.11 -6.69 -6.14
CA ILE A 329 -28.34 -7.29 -4.83
C ILE A 329 -29.79 -7.78 -4.73
N ASP A 330 -30.76 -6.93 -5.07
CA ASP A 330 -32.18 -7.28 -5.04
C ASP A 330 -32.50 -8.47 -5.96
N ARG A 331 -31.89 -8.51 -7.16
CA ARG A 331 -32.06 -9.61 -8.13
C ARG A 331 -31.42 -10.92 -7.66
N ILE A 332 -30.27 -10.87 -7.01
CA ILE A 332 -29.62 -12.07 -6.45
C ILE A 332 -30.45 -12.60 -5.29
N TRP A 333 -30.90 -11.70 -4.41
CA TRP A 333 -31.74 -12.03 -3.27
C TRP A 333 -33.06 -12.68 -3.70
N SER A 334 -33.73 -12.11 -4.71
CA SER A 334 -34.96 -12.68 -5.24
C SER A 334 -34.74 -14.08 -5.83
N ARG A 335 -33.60 -14.35 -6.47
CA ARG A 335 -33.29 -15.69 -6.99
C ARG A 335 -32.98 -16.70 -5.89
N ALA A 336 -32.32 -16.26 -4.81
CA ALA A 336 -31.95 -17.13 -3.70
C ALA A 336 -33.18 -17.52 -2.84
N THR A 337 -34.15 -16.61 -2.71
CA THR A 337 -35.36 -16.82 -1.91
C THR A 337 -36.44 -17.59 -2.66
N VAL A 338 -36.59 -17.37 -3.98
CA VAL A 338 -37.58 -18.07 -4.84
C VAL A 338 -37.24 -19.55 -5.05
N HIS A 339 -36.00 -19.99 -4.85
CA HIS A 339 -35.62 -21.41 -4.95
C HIS A 339 -35.78 -22.21 -3.64
N ASN A 340 -36.23 -21.56 -2.55
CA ASN A 340 -36.42 -22.18 -1.25
C ASN A 340 -37.91 -22.27 -0.83
N GLU A 341 -38.83 -21.90 -1.71
CA GLU A 341 -40.25 -22.28 -1.66
C GLU A 341 -40.52 -23.43 -2.63
#